data_AF-A0A077Z9V8-F1
#
_entry.id   AF-A0A077Z9V8-F1
#
_cell.length_a   1.000
_cell.length_b   1.000
_cell.length_c   1.000
_cell.angle_alpha   90.00
_cell.angle_beta   90.00
_cell.angle_gamma   90.00
#
_symmetry.space_group_name_H-M   'P 1'
#
loop_
_entity.id
_entity.type
_entity.pdbx_description
1 polymer ?
#
loop_
_entity_poly.entity_id
_entity_poly.type
_entity_poly.pdbx_seq_one_letter_code
_entity_poly.pdbx_strand_id
1 'polypeptide(L)'
;MAEVGLSYLALAKVILHAAKYPHCCVNGFLIGHKAEKGRRVRIVDAVPLLHRWQVLTPMTELALIQVSTACSFDTNSKLQIVGYYQANEQLEDETIFLDNSRVAEAAIRSCLKEKLYRSLTDFDDHLENVSLDFWNTKLNEELEAVL
;
A
#
# COMPACT_ATOMS: atom_id res chain seq x y z
N MET A 1 23.19 -8.03 4.70
CA MET A 1 21.95 -7.62 4.01
C MET A 1 20.79 -7.93 4.92
N ALA A 2 19.85 -7.00 5.09
CA ALA A 2 18.60 -7.26 5.80
C ALA A 2 17.65 -8.00 4.85
N GLU A 3 17.03 -9.08 5.29
CA GLU A 3 16.01 -9.76 4.48
C GLU A 3 14.70 -8.99 4.57
N VAL A 4 14.17 -8.59 3.42
CA VAL A 4 12.87 -7.93 3.30
C VAL A 4 11.89 -8.92 2.70
N GLY A 5 10.86 -9.29 3.46
CA GLY A 5 9.75 -10.11 2.97
C GLY A 5 8.57 -9.22 2.62
N LEU A 6 8.08 -9.29 1.38
CA LEU A 6 6.90 -8.58 0.92
C LEU A 6 5.71 -9.54 0.85
N SER A 7 4.63 -9.23 1.57
CA SER A 7 3.35 -9.93 1.44
C SER A 7 2.72 -9.68 0.06
N TYR A 8 2.09 -10.71 -0.51
CA TYR A 8 1.34 -10.58 -1.76
C TYR A 8 0.20 -9.58 -1.65
N LEU A 9 -0.42 -9.47 -0.47
CA LEU A 9 -1.50 -8.52 -0.21
C LEU A 9 -1.00 -7.06 -0.30
N ALA A 10 0.15 -6.77 0.32
CA ALA A 10 0.78 -5.46 0.23
C ALA A 10 1.14 -5.12 -1.22
N LEU A 11 1.74 -6.06 -1.95
CA LEU A 11 2.07 -5.89 -3.36
C LEU A 11 0.83 -5.66 -4.23
N ALA A 12 -0.24 -6.42 -4.00
CA ALA A 12 -1.49 -6.28 -4.73
C ALA A 12 -2.08 -4.88 -4.53
N LYS A 13 -2.16 -4.37 -3.31
CA LYS A 13 -2.64 -2.99 -3.06
C LYS A 13 -1.80 -1.93 -3.76
N VAL A 14 -0.48 -2.05 -3.75
CA VAL A 14 0.41 -1.10 -4.45
C VAL A 14 0.05 -1.04 -5.94
N ILE A 15 -0.08 -2.21 -6.58
CA ILE A 15 -0.38 -2.29 -8.01
C ILE A 15 -1.82 -1.86 -8.31
N LEU A 16 -2.78 -2.25 -7.47
CA LEU A 16 -4.17 -1.81 -7.61
C LEU A 16 -4.32 -0.30 -7.42
N HIS A 17 -3.52 0.32 -6.53
CA HIS A 17 -3.53 1.77 -6.35
C HIS A 17 -3.08 2.46 -7.64
N ALA A 18 -1.97 2.02 -8.24
CA ALA A 18 -1.50 2.55 -9.52
C ALA A 18 -2.49 2.28 -10.68
N ALA A 19 -3.15 1.12 -10.68
CA ALA A 19 -4.15 0.78 -11.69
C ALA A 19 -5.45 1.59 -11.56
N LYS A 20 -5.80 2.03 -10.34
CA LYS A 20 -6.96 2.89 -10.09
C LYS A 20 -6.75 4.28 -10.67
N TYR A 21 -5.55 4.83 -10.51
CA TYR A 21 -5.19 6.17 -10.97
C TYR A 21 -3.98 6.15 -11.92
N PRO A 22 -4.13 5.61 -13.15
CA PRO A 22 -3.00 5.42 -14.06
C PRO A 22 -2.45 6.71 -14.68
N HIS A 23 -3.15 7.84 -14.48
CA HIS A 23 -2.84 9.13 -15.10
C HIS A 23 -2.12 10.09 -14.15
N CYS A 24 -1.79 9.65 -12.94
CA CYS A 24 -1.13 10.47 -11.96
C CYS A 24 -0.17 9.62 -11.12
N CYS A 25 0.71 10.30 -10.40
CA CYS A 25 1.56 9.66 -9.42
C CYS A 25 0.69 9.14 -8.26
N VAL A 26 0.98 7.94 -7.77
CA VAL A 26 0.37 7.39 -6.54
C VAL A 26 1.43 7.07 -5.50
N ASN A 27 1.08 7.19 -4.22
CA ASN A 27 1.99 6.86 -3.14
C ASN A 27 1.28 6.18 -1.95
N GLY A 28 2.07 5.68 -1.01
CA GLY A 28 1.53 5.05 0.18
C GLY A 28 2.57 4.56 1.18
N PHE A 29 2.09 4.12 2.33
CA PHE A 29 2.93 3.53 3.37
C PHE A 29 2.92 2.01 3.29
N LEU A 30 4.06 1.41 3.60
CA LEU A 30 4.19 -0.03 3.78
C LEU A 30 4.19 -0.33 5.27
N ILE A 31 3.31 -1.23 5.69
CA ILE A 31 3.11 -1.58 7.11
C ILE A 31 3.60 -3.00 7.33
N GLY A 32 4.26 -3.22 8.45
CA GLY A 32 4.78 -4.52 8.77
C GLY A 32 5.47 -4.61 10.11
N HIS A 33 6.24 -5.67 10.27
CA HIS A 33 7.01 -5.94 11.48
C HIS A 33 8.49 -5.71 11.23
N LYS A 34 9.12 -5.01 12.17
CA LYS A 34 10.57 -4.85 12.24
C LYS A 34 11.10 -5.72 13.37
N ALA A 35 11.95 -6.70 13.05
CA ALA A 35 12.62 -7.48 14.08
C ALA A 35 13.60 -6.59 14.88
N GLU A 36 13.78 -6.86 16.18
CA GLU A 36 14.50 -6.00 17.15
C GLU A 36 15.95 -5.61 16.79
N LYS A 37 16.54 -6.21 15.75
CA LYS A 37 17.89 -5.85 15.26
C LYS A 37 17.90 -5.28 13.82
N GLY A 38 16.74 -4.88 13.28
CA GLY A 38 16.62 -4.33 11.93
C GLY A 38 17.04 -5.28 10.80
N ARG A 39 17.34 -6.54 11.12
CA ARG A 39 17.86 -7.54 10.17
C ARG A 39 16.79 -8.17 9.30
N ARG A 40 15.54 -8.15 9.75
CA ARG A 40 14.39 -8.65 8.99
C ARG A 40 13.26 -7.66 9.09
N VAL A 41 12.73 -7.30 7.92
CA VAL A 41 11.52 -6.49 7.78
C VAL A 41 10.51 -7.33 7.03
N ARG A 42 9.35 -7.57 7.63
CA ARG A 42 8.25 -8.26 6.97
C ARG A 42 7.13 -7.26 6.73
N ILE A 43 6.95 -6.87 5.47
CA ILE A 43 5.84 -6.04 5.04
C ILE A 43 4.60 -6.93 4.94
N VAL A 44 3.58 -6.59 5.71
CA VAL A 44 2.33 -7.36 5.84
C VAL A 44 1.25 -6.75 4.96
N ASP A 45 1.14 -5.42 4.97
CA ASP A 45 0.11 -4.67 4.25
C ASP A 45 0.69 -3.36 3.68
N ALA A 46 -0.04 -2.73 2.76
CA ALA A 46 0.22 -1.41 2.23
C ALA A 46 -1.02 -0.52 2.44
N VAL A 47 -0.80 0.75 2.78
CA VAL A 47 -1.85 1.77 2.91
C VAL A 47 -1.71 2.78 1.77
N PRO A 48 -2.62 2.75 0.78
CA PRO A 48 -2.74 3.77 -0.25
C PRO A 48 -3.00 5.15 0.35
N LEU A 49 -2.22 6.15 -0.06
CA LEU A 49 -2.29 7.51 0.46
C LEU A 49 -2.92 8.48 -0.55
N LEU A 50 -2.11 9.02 -1.47
CA LEU A 50 -2.51 10.15 -2.28
C LEU A 50 -2.38 9.84 -3.77
N HIS A 51 -3.30 10.39 -4.55
CA HIS A 51 -3.31 10.38 -6.01
C HIS A 51 -3.46 11.77 -6.64
N ARG A 52 -3.74 12.84 -5.87
CA ARG A 52 -3.97 14.18 -6.45
C ARG A 52 -2.84 15.17 -6.19
N TRP A 53 -2.33 15.24 -4.97
CA TRP A 53 -1.39 16.31 -4.57
C TRP A 53 -0.27 15.83 -3.65
N GLN A 54 0.59 14.94 -4.16
CA GLN A 54 1.70 14.39 -3.37
C GLN A 54 2.73 15.42 -2.87
N VAL A 55 2.79 16.59 -3.50
CA VAL A 55 3.74 17.66 -3.17
C VAL A 55 3.30 18.45 -1.93
N LEU A 56 2.06 18.29 -1.47
CA LEU A 56 1.54 18.97 -0.28
C LEU A 56 1.78 18.11 0.96
N THR A 57 2.76 18.50 1.77
CA THR A 57 3.12 17.82 3.02
C THR A 57 1.97 17.68 4.04
N PRO A 58 0.98 18.59 4.16
CA PRO A 58 -0.02 18.50 5.23
C PRO A 58 -0.84 17.20 5.20
N MET A 59 -1.20 16.72 4.00
CA MET A 59 -2.00 15.50 3.86
C MET A 59 -1.18 14.26 4.22
N THR A 60 0.08 14.21 3.77
CA THR A 60 1.02 13.14 4.11
C THR A 60 1.34 13.11 5.61
N GLU A 61 1.48 14.27 6.25
CA GLU A 61 1.69 14.38 7.70
C GLU A 61 0.48 13.89 8.47
N LEU A 62 -0.73 14.31 8.07
CA LEU A 62 -1.96 13.83 8.70
C LEU A 62 -2.10 12.31 8.58
N ALA A 63 -1.84 11.77 7.39
CA ALA A 63 -1.92 10.34 7.16
C ALA A 63 -0.87 9.59 7.97
N LEU A 64 0.36 10.11 8.07
CA LEU A 64 1.42 9.54 8.89
C LEU A 64 0.99 9.45 10.36
N ILE A 65 0.39 10.52 10.89
CA ILE A 65 -0.11 10.54 12.27
C ILE A 65 -1.22 9.51 12.44
N GLN A 66 -2.22 9.47 11.56
CA GLN A 66 -3.34 8.53 11.69
C GLN A 66 -2.90 7.06 11.58
N VAL A 67 -2.10 6.74 10.56
CA VAL A 67 -1.59 5.38 10.35
C VAL A 67 -0.67 4.95 11.50
N SER A 68 0.25 5.83 11.93
CA SER A 68 1.15 5.53 13.05
C SER A 68 0.38 5.30 14.35
N THR A 69 -0.66 6.10 14.60
CA THR A 69 -1.48 5.99 15.80
C THR A 69 -2.28 4.69 15.79
N ALA A 70 -2.94 4.37 14.68
CA ALA A 70 -3.65 3.11 14.50
C ALA A 70 -2.74 1.88 14.69
N CYS A 71 -1.54 1.90 14.09
CA CYS A 71 -0.55 0.83 14.27
C CYS A 71 -0.10 0.68 15.73
N SER A 72 -0.03 1.78 16.48
CA SER A 72 0.37 1.76 17.90
C SER A 72 -0.74 1.23 18.82
N PHE A 73 -2.02 1.38 18.41
CA PHE A 73 -3.17 0.90 19.17
C PHE A 73 -3.40 -0.61 19.02
N ASP A 74 -2.94 -1.22 17.94
CA ASP A 74 -3.05 -2.67 17.78
C ASP A 74 -2.03 -3.38 18.69
N THR A 75 -2.43 -3.67 19.92
CA THR A 75 -1.57 -4.30 20.93
C THR A 75 -1.17 -5.73 20.57
N ASN A 76 -1.96 -6.40 19.73
CA ASN A 76 -1.72 -7.78 19.33
C ASN A 76 -0.71 -7.86 18.19
N SER A 77 -0.79 -6.92 17.26
CA SER A 77 0.06 -6.86 16.07
C SER A 77 1.01 -5.68 16.26
N LYS A 78 2.28 -5.92 16.64
CA LYS A 78 3.34 -4.87 16.66
C LYS A 78 3.63 -4.34 15.25
N LEU A 79 2.64 -3.73 14.61
CA LEU A 79 2.70 -3.18 13.27
C LEU A 79 3.34 -1.81 13.35
N GLN A 80 4.16 -1.51 12.37
CA GLN A 80 4.84 -0.23 12.24
C GLN A 80 4.91 0.12 10.76
N ILE A 81 5.00 1.42 10.47
CA ILE A 81 5.35 1.87 9.13
C ILE A 81 6.80 1.50 8.89
N VAL A 82 7.03 0.60 7.94
CA VAL A 82 8.35 0.04 7.61
C VAL A 82 8.92 0.60 6.31
N GLY A 83 8.10 1.26 5.50
CA GLY A 83 8.53 1.84 4.24
C GLY A 83 7.49 2.75 3.61
N TYR A 84 7.88 3.28 2.45
CA TYR A 84 7.07 4.14 1.59
C TYR A 84 7.20 3.63 0.18
N TYR A 85 6.12 3.66 -0.58
CA TYR A 85 6.13 3.37 -2.01
C TYR A 85 5.61 4.59 -2.78
N GLN A 86 6.13 4.73 -3.99
CA GLN A 86 5.69 5.73 -4.95
C GLN A 86 5.75 5.10 -6.33
N ALA A 87 4.70 5.30 -7.11
CA ALA A 87 4.66 4.98 -8.53
C ALA A 87 4.48 6.28 -9.29
N ASN A 88 5.50 6.63 -10.09
CA ASN A 88 5.53 7.87 -10.86
C ASN A 88 4.52 7.83 -12.02
N GLU A 89 4.08 9.00 -12.46
CA GLU A 89 3.17 9.16 -13.60
C GLU A 89 3.81 8.76 -14.94
N GLN A 90 5.12 9.04 -15.08
CA GLN A 90 5.84 8.79 -16.31
C GLN A 90 6.26 7.32 -16.40
N LEU A 91 5.84 6.65 -17.48
CA LEU A 91 6.16 5.25 -17.74
C LEU A 91 7.67 4.98 -17.84
N GLU A 92 8.45 5.98 -18.26
CA GLU A 92 9.90 5.87 -18.48
C GLU A 92 10.72 6.10 -17.19
N ASP A 93 10.08 6.56 -16.12
CA ASP A 93 10.76 6.88 -14.87
C ASP A 93 10.79 5.64 -13.94
N GLU A 94 11.75 4.75 -14.18
CA GLU A 94 12.00 3.55 -13.38
C GLU A 94 12.93 3.80 -12.17
N THR A 95 13.00 5.03 -11.65
CA THR A 95 13.89 5.34 -10.51
C THR A 95 13.66 4.46 -9.28
N ILE A 96 12.50 3.81 -9.15
CA ILE A 96 12.16 2.89 -8.06
C ILE A 96 11.66 1.55 -8.65
N PHE A 97 12.50 0.52 -8.58
CA PHE A 97 12.22 -0.83 -9.10
C PHE A 97 11.65 -1.74 -8.00
N LEU A 98 10.44 -2.28 -8.20
CA LEU A 98 9.95 -3.43 -7.42
C LEU A 98 10.40 -4.71 -8.12
N ASP A 99 11.05 -5.61 -7.38
CA ASP A 99 11.60 -6.85 -7.93
C ASP A 99 10.52 -7.69 -8.64
N ASN A 100 10.87 -8.18 -9.84
CA ASN A 100 9.99 -8.86 -10.80
C ASN A 100 9.69 -10.30 -10.35
N SER A 101 9.10 -10.45 -9.16
CA SER A 101 8.60 -11.72 -8.67
C SER A 101 7.42 -12.18 -9.55
N ARG A 102 7.74 -13.04 -10.54
CA ARG A 102 6.76 -13.73 -11.39
C ARG A 102 5.71 -14.50 -10.59
N VAL A 103 6.00 -14.81 -9.32
CA VAL A 103 5.16 -15.64 -8.46
C VAL A 103 3.80 -14.99 -8.19
N ALA A 104 3.76 -13.65 -8.11
CA ALA A 104 2.52 -12.91 -7.84
C ALA A 104 1.78 -12.49 -9.12
N GLU A 105 2.41 -12.60 -10.29
CA GLU A 105 1.93 -11.99 -11.53
C GLU A 105 0.54 -12.50 -11.93
N ALA A 106 0.31 -13.82 -11.83
CA ALA A 106 -0.96 -14.43 -12.21
C ALA A 106 -2.13 -13.96 -11.33
N ALA A 107 -1.92 -13.94 -10.01
CA ALA A 107 -2.95 -13.54 -9.06
C ALA A 107 -3.26 -12.04 -9.17
N ILE A 108 -2.22 -11.20 -9.31
CA ILE A 108 -2.40 -9.76 -9.53
C ILE A 108 -3.12 -9.50 -10.86
N ARG A 109 -2.77 -10.22 -11.93
CA ARG A 109 -3.50 -10.15 -13.21
C ARG A 109 -4.98 -10.53 -13.05
N SER A 110 -5.28 -11.51 -12.20
CA SER A 110 -6.67 -11.86 -11.87
C SER A 110 -7.39 -10.71 -11.18
N CYS A 111 -6.76 -10.11 -10.15
CA CYS A 111 -7.31 -8.95 -9.44
C CYS A 111 -7.58 -7.76 -10.39
N LEU A 112 -6.70 -7.54 -11.37
CA LEU A 112 -6.88 -6.51 -12.40
C LEU A 112 -8.04 -6.84 -13.35
N LYS A 113 -8.18 -8.11 -13.76
CA LYS A 113 -9.30 -8.55 -14.62
C LYS A 113 -10.65 -8.38 -13.93
N GLU A 114 -10.73 -8.72 -12.65
CA GLU A 114 -11.93 -8.51 -11.82
C GLU A 114 -12.14 -7.05 -11.43
N LYS A 115 -11.22 -6.15 -11.83
CA LYS A 115 -11.26 -4.71 -11.58
C LYS A 115 -11.35 -4.37 -10.09
N LEU A 116 -10.70 -5.16 -9.24
CA LEU A 116 -10.65 -4.93 -7.78
C LEU A 116 -10.03 -3.58 -7.43
N TYR A 117 -9.23 -2.99 -8.32
CA TYR A 117 -8.72 -1.63 -8.16
C TYR A 117 -9.83 -0.57 -8.01
N ARG A 118 -11.07 -0.86 -8.45
CA ARG A 118 -12.20 0.06 -8.30
C ARG A 118 -12.74 0.13 -6.88
N SER A 119 -12.58 -0.93 -6.08
CA SER A 119 -13.01 -0.95 -4.68
C SER A 119 -11.91 -0.48 -3.72
N LEU A 120 -10.67 -0.35 -4.20
CA LEU A 120 -9.58 0.22 -3.43
C LEU A 120 -9.91 1.66 -3.04
N THR A 121 -9.82 1.98 -1.76
CA THR A 121 -9.96 3.32 -1.19
C THR A 121 -8.60 3.79 -0.73
N ASP A 122 -8.19 4.99 -1.14
CA ASP A 122 -6.99 5.62 -0.59
C ASP A 122 -7.31 6.74 0.39
N PHE A 123 -6.28 7.41 0.89
CA PHE A 123 -6.45 8.46 1.87
C PHE A 123 -7.11 9.71 1.29
N ASP A 124 -6.81 10.07 0.04
CA ASP A 124 -7.51 11.17 -0.66
C ASP A 124 -9.03 10.90 -0.72
N ASP A 125 -9.46 9.68 -1.08
CA ASP A 125 -10.89 9.30 -1.07
C ASP A 125 -11.51 9.40 0.34
N HIS A 126 -10.78 8.94 1.37
CA HIS A 126 -11.22 9.00 2.75
C HIS A 126 -11.38 10.45 3.26
N LEU A 127 -10.52 11.37 2.83
CA LEU A 127 -10.64 12.77 3.22
C LEU A 127 -11.87 13.45 2.60
N GLU A 128 -12.33 12.98 1.44
CA GLU A 128 -13.59 13.44 0.84
C GLU A 128 -14.82 12.81 1.51
N ASN A 129 -14.71 11.54 1.91
CA ASN A 129 -15.74 10.84 2.63
C ASN A 129 -15.12 9.93 3.70
N VAL A 130 -15.16 10.42 4.95
CA VAL A 130 -14.58 9.73 6.11
C VAL A 130 -15.19 8.36 6.42
N SER A 131 -16.31 8.01 5.76
CA SER A 131 -16.91 6.68 5.88
C SER A 131 -16.18 5.62 5.04
N LEU A 132 -15.34 6.04 4.09
CA LEU A 132 -14.59 5.13 3.24
C LEU A 132 -13.37 4.57 3.98
N ASP A 133 -13.18 3.26 3.94
CA ASP A 133 -12.12 2.58 4.69
C ASP A 133 -10.80 2.53 3.91
N PHE A 134 -9.86 3.41 4.27
CA PHE A 134 -8.53 3.42 3.66
C PHE A 134 -7.63 2.24 4.12
N TRP A 135 -8.01 1.49 5.17
CA TRP A 135 -7.36 0.22 5.52
C TRP A 135 -7.72 -0.90 4.54
N ASN A 136 -8.77 -0.70 3.74
CA ASN A 136 -9.22 -1.64 2.72
C ASN A 136 -9.52 -3.03 3.31
N THR A 137 -10.12 -3.09 4.51
CA THR A 137 -10.38 -4.34 5.25
C THR A 137 -11.18 -5.36 4.42
N LYS A 138 -12.26 -4.91 3.78
CA LYS A 138 -13.06 -5.78 2.89
C LYS A 138 -12.27 -6.23 1.66
N LEU A 139 -11.51 -5.33 1.05
CA LEU A 139 -10.67 -5.67 -0.11
C LEU A 139 -9.56 -6.65 0.28
N ASN A 140 -9.03 -6.58 1.51
CA ASN A 140 -8.07 -7.55 2.03
C ASN A 140 -8.64 -8.96 2.00
N GLU A 141 -9.88 -9.15 2.47
CA GLU A 141 -10.56 -10.44 2.44
C GLU A 141 -10.73 -10.96 1.00
N GLU A 142 -11.11 -10.08 0.06
CA GLU A 142 -11.24 -10.43 -1.36
C GLU A 142 -9.89 -10.81 -1.99
N LEU A 143 -8.81 -10.10 -1.63
CA LEU A 143 -7.46 -10.38 -2.12
C LEU A 143 -6.89 -11.68 -1.55
N GLU A 144 -7.08 -11.93 -0.25
CA GLU A 144 -6.65 -13.17 0.41
C GLU A 144 -7.37 -14.40 -0.16
N ALA A 145 -8.58 -14.25 -0.71
CA ALA A 145 -9.29 -15.33 -1.37
C ALA A 145 -8.72 -15.68 -2.77
N VAL A 146 -7.98 -14.75 -3.40
CA VAL A 146 -7.44 -14.88 -4.77
C VAL A 146 -5.94 -15.18 -4.78
N LEU A 147 -5.20 -14.73 -3.77
CA LEU A 147 -3.74 -14.85 -3.64
C LEU A 147 -3.32 -16.15 -2.94
#